data_AF-A0ABC9SDE8-F1
#
_entry.id   AF-A0ABC9SDE8-F1
#
_cell.length_a   1.000
_cell.length_b   1.000
_cell.length_c   1.000
_cell.angle_alpha   90.00
_cell.angle_beta   90.00
_cell.angle_gamma   90.00
#
_symmetry.space_group_name_H-M   'P 1'
#
loop_
_entity.id
_entity.type
_entity.pdbx_description
1 polymer ?
#
loop_
_entity_poly.entity_id
_entity_poly.type
_entity_poly.pdbx_seq_one_letter_code
_entity_poly.pdbx_strand_id
1 'polypeptide(L)'
;MIFLCFLSTSSFETGSKDSFSDFGKALEFATKWIYKNHVPIKVYTVMVSEVVPHMHFHLIPRYSDDLKGIDYIRLALQGKLSEQSYIRNL
;
A
#
# COMPACT_ATOMS: atom_id res chain seq x y z
N MET A 1 -1.35 7.56 -6.27
CA MET A 1 -2.49 6.65 -6.01
C MET A 1 -2.01 5.51 -5.13
N ILE A 2 -2.65 5.29 -3.98
CA ILE A 2 -2.33 4.20 -3.05
C ILE A 2 -3.32 3.06 -3.35
N PHE A 3 -2.81 1.86 -3.65
CA PHE A 3 -3.68 0.68 -3.79
C PHE A 3 -3.88 0.05 -2.43
N LEU A 4 -5.14 -0.10 -2.03
CA LEU A 4 -5.52 -0.68 -0.75
C LEU A 4 -6.03 -2.10 -0.98
N CYS A 5 -5.31 -3.08 -0.44
CA CYS A 5 -5.73 -4.47 -0.44
C CYS A 5 -6.27 -4.80 0.96
N PHE A 6 -7.54 -5.21 1.02
CA PHE A 6 -8.24 -5.48 2.27
C PHE A 6 -8.27 -6.98 2.55
N LEU A 7 -7.97 -7.37 3.80
CA LEU A 7 -8.48 -8.61 4.35
C LEU A 7 -9.71 -8.31 5.20
N SER A 8 -10.67 -9.23 5.18
CA SER A 8 -11.86 -9.17 6.04
C SER A 8 -11.57 -9.48 7.52
N THR A 9 -10.30 -9.67 7.90
CA THR A 9 -9.88 -10.01 9.26
C THR A 9 -9.46 -8.76 10.04
N SER A 10 -9.79 -8.73 11.33
CA SER A 10 -9.44 -7.63 12.24
C SER A 10 -8.00 -7.70 12.76
N SER A 11 -7.35 -8.87 12.68
CA SER A 11 -5.97 -9.06 13.12
C SER A 11 -5.24 -10.16 12.35
N PHE A 12 -3.91 -10.17 12.45
CA PHE A 12 -3.08 -11.21 11.83
C PHE A 12 -3.18 -12.54 12.55
N GLU A 13 -3.38 -12.53 13.86
CA GLU A 13 -3.51 -13.76 14.65
C GLU A 13 -4.79 -14.55 14.34
N THR A 14 -5.80 -13.90 13.75
CA THR A 14 -7.12 -14.50 13.49
C THR A 14 -7.29 -14.95 12.03
N GLY A 15 -6.28 -14.76 11.18
CA GLY A 15 -6.32 -15.15 9.77
C GLY A 15 -6.25 -16.68 9.58
N SER A 16 -7.10 -17.21 8.68
CA SER A 16 -6.98 -18.61 8.25
C SER A 16 -5.87 -18.76 7.22
N LYS A 17 -5.34 -19.99 7.07
CA LYS A 17 -4.33 -20.30 6.03
C LYS A 17 -4.83 -19.93 4.62
N ASP A 18 -6.11 -20.18 4.34
CA ASP A 18 -6.72 -19.88 3.05
C ASP A 18 -6.81 -18.37 2.82
N SER A 19 -7.22 -17.60 3.85
CA SER A 19 -7.23 -16.13 3.79
C SER A 19 -5.85 -15.55 3.49
N PHE A 20 -4.78 -16.11 4.10
CA PHE A 20 -3.42 -15.68 3.80
C PHE A 20 -2.96 -16.06 2.39
N SER A 21 -3.36 -17.24 1.90
CA SER A 21 -3.06 -17.67 0.53
C SER A 21 -3.70 -16.74 -0.49
N ASP A 22 -4.99 -16.43 -0.32
CA ASP A 22 -5.71 -15.55 -1.23
C ASP A 22 -5.19 -14.11 -1.17
N PHE A 23 -4.81 -13.64 0.02
CA PHE A 23 -4.10 -12.37 0.15
C PHE A 23 -2.77 -12.37 -0.63
N GLY A 24 -1.96 -13.43 -0.52
CA GLY A 24 -0.72 -13.56 -1.28
C GLY A 24 -0.94 -13.46 -2.80
N LYS A 25 -1.97 -14.14 -3.32
CA LYS A 25 -2.36 -14.06 -4.74
C LYS A 25 -2.80 -12.65 -5.13
N ALA A 26 -3.61 -11.99 -4.30
CA ALA A 26 -4.07 -10.63 -4.54
C ALA A 26 -2.92 -9.62 -4.54
N LEU A 27 -1.98 -9.77 -3.59
CA LEU A 27 -0.78 -8.96 -3.48
C LEU A 27 0.13 -9.12 -4.70
N GLU A 28 0.34 -10.35 -5.17
CA GLU A 28 1.11 -10.64 -6.38
C GLU A 28 0.47 -9.99 -7.61
N PHE A 29 -0.85 -10.22 -7.79
CA PHE A 29 -1.61 -9.65 -8.89
C PHE A 29 -1.52 -8.12 -8.92
N ALA A 30 -1.81 -7.47 -7.79
CA ALA A 30 -1.79 -6.02 -7.69
C ALA A 30 -0.39 -5.45 -7.96
N THR A 31 0.64 -6.09 -7.42
CA THR A 31 2.04 -5.66 -7.65
C THR A 31 2.40 -5.77 -9.12
N LYS A 32 2.10 -6.90 -9.78
CA LYS A 32 2.34 -7.08 -11.22
C LYS A 32 1.57 -6.05 -12.06
N TRP A 33 0.31 -5.79 -11.71
CA TRP A 33 -0.50 -4.78 -12.38
C TRP A 33 0.12 -3.38 -12.24
N ILE A 34 0.61 -3.02 -11.05
CA ILE A 34 1.28 -1.74 -10.80
C ILE A 34 2.55 -1.62 -11.67
N TYR A 35 3.41 -2.63 -11.68
CA TYR A 35 4.63 -2.60 -12.50
C TYR A 35 4.33 -2.50 -13.99
N LYS A 36 3.29 -3.20 -14.47
CA LYS A 36 2.87 -3.18 -15.87
C LYS A 36 2.36 -1.81 -16.31
N ASN A 37 1.59 -1.12 -15.47
CA ASN A 37 0.87 0.09 -15.87
C ASN A 37 1.57 1.39 -15.45
N HIS A 38 2.44 1.35 -14.45
CA HIS A 38 3.01 2.55 -13.84
C HIS A 38 4.54 2.58 -13.82
N VAL A 39 5.21 1.46 -14.10
CA VAL A 39 6.68 1.36 -14.21
C VAL A 39 7.45 2.03 -13.05
N PRO A 40 7.09 1.77 -11.78
CA PRO A 40 7.83 2.32 -10.65
C PRO A 40 9.20 1.65 -10.51
N ILE A 41 10.14 2.34 -9.86
CA ILE A 41 11.43 1.75 -9.47
C ILE A 41 11.20 0.63 -8.44
N LYS A 42 10.24 0.83 -7.53
CA LYS A 42 9.86 -0.13 -6.49
C LYS A 42 8.44 0.11 -5.98
N VAL A 43 7.84 -0.90 -5.37
CA VAL A 43 6.57 -0.78 -4.65
C VAL A 43 6.84 -0.96 -3.16
N TYR A 44 6.42 0.01 -2.34
CA TYR A 44 6.43 -0.14 -0.88
C TYR A 44 5.14 -0.80 -0.44
N THR A 45 5.26 -1.77 0.47
CA THR A 45 4.13 -2.44 1.12
C THR A 45 4.12 -2.03 2.59
N VAL A 46 3.02 -1.42 3.05
CA VAL A 46 2.87 -0.94 4.43
C VAL A 46 1.54 -1.43 5.00
N MET A 47 1.57 -2.01 6.19
CA MET A 47 0.38 -2.29 7.00
C MET A 47 0.33 -1.28 8.14
N VAL A 48 -0.78 -0.55 8.28
CA VAL A 48 -1.03 0.29 9.45
C VAL A 48 -2.48 0.12 9.89
N SER A 49 -2.68 -0.28 11.15
CA SER A 49 -4.00 -0.58 11.70
C SER A 49 -4.39 0.36 12.85
N GLU A 50 -3.86 1.59 12.87
CA GLU A 50 -4.11 2.54 13.96
C GLU A 50 -5.47 3.26 13.85
N VAL A 51 -5.95 3.52 12.64
CA VAL A 51 -7.17 4.32 12.40
C VAL A 51 -8.40 3.48 12.06
N VAL A 52 -8.19 2.32 11.43
CA VAL A 52 -9.29 1.46 10.95
C VAL A 52 -9.11 0.04 11.50
N PRO A 53 -10.11 -0.56 12.16
CA PRO A 53 -9.95 -1.83 12.89
C PRO A 53 -10.08 -3.06 11.98
N HIS A 54 -9.57 -2.98 10.76
CA HIS A 54 -9.40 -4.12 9.86
C HIS A 54 -8.04 -4.09 9.19
N MET A 55 -7.51 -5.28 8.91
CA MET A 55 -6.22 -5.42 8.26
C MET A 55 -6.30 -4.97 6.81
N HIS A 56 -5.50 -3.96 6.48
CA HIS A 56 -5.31 -3.52 5.11
C HIS A 56 -3.84 -3.22 4.84
N PHE A 57 -3.46 -3.36 3.58
CA PHE A 57 -2.12 -3.10 3.11
C PHE A 57 -2.16 -2.03 2.03
N HIS A 58 -1.25 -1.07 2.15
CA HIS A 58 -0.99 -0.05 1.15
C HIS A 58 0.13 -0.54 0.23
N LEU A 59 -0.13 -0.56 -1.07
CA LEU A 59 0.89 -0.68 -2.12
C LEU A 59 1.14 0.68 -2.73
N ILE A 60 2.37 1.14 -2.61
CA ILE A 60 2.77 2.50 -2.94
C ILE A 60 3.87 2.43 -4.00
N PRO A 61 3.55 2.66 -5.29
CA PRO A 61 4.57 2.76 -6.34
C PRO A 61 5.50 3.94 -6.08
N ARG A 62 6.80 3.72 -6.26
CA ARG A 62 7.85 4.69 -5.96
C ARG A 62 8.68 5.06 -7.18
N TYR A 63 8.92 6.35 -7.35
CA TYR A 63 9.72 6.93 -8.44
C TYR A 63 11.00 7.61 -7.92
N SER A 64 11.84 8.08 -8.84
CA SER A 64 13.18 8.61 -8.54
C SER A 64 13.16 9.83 -7.63
N ASP A 65 12.14 10.66 -7.79
CA ASP A 65 11.92 11.97 -7.17
C ASP A 65 11.09 11.90 -5.87
N ASP A 66 10.52 10.74 -5.55
CA ASP A 66 9.69 10.60 -4.35
C ASP A 66 10.50 10.70 -3.04
N LEU A 67 9.87 11.27 -2.02
CA LEU A 67 10.39 11.30 -0.64
C LEU A 67 10.46 9.90 -0.02
N LYS A 68 11.65 9.42 0.36
CA LYS A 68 11.90 8.02 0.79
C LYS A 68 11.83 7.86 2.32
N GLY A 69 11.59 6.62 2.77
CA GLY A 69 11.80 6.22 4.16
C GLY A 69 10.63 6.52 5.12
N ILE A 70 10.93 6.49 6.42
CA ILE A 70 9.97 6.59 7.53
C ILE A 70 9.23 7.93 7.53
N ASP A 71 9.87 9.02 7.11
CA ASP A 71 9.22 10.33 7.07
C ASP A 71 8.06 10.40 6.07
N TYR A 72 8.17 9.71 4.94
CA TYR A 72 7.05 9.58 4.00
C TYR A 72 5.87 8.83 4.62
N ILE A 73 6.15 7.71 5.29
CA ILE A 73 5.13 6.90 5.96
C ILE A 73 4.45 7.75 7.05
N ARG A 74 5.23 8.47 7.86
CA ARG A 74 4.71 9.37 8.89
C ARG A 74 3.80 10.46 8.33
N LEU A 75 4.19 11.10 7.22
CA LEU A 75 3.37 12.13 6.58
C LEU A 75 2.10 11.55 5.95
N ALA A 76 2.19 10.37 5.34
CA ALA A 76 1.05 9.67 4.75
C ALA A 76 0.01 9.30 5.82
N LEU A 77 0.46 8.76 6.96
CA LEU A 77 -0.39 8.34 8.07
C LEU A 77 -1.01 9.51 8.83
N GLN A 78 -0.34 10.66 8.86
CA GLN A 78 -0.89 11.87 9.48
C GLN A 78 -1.83 12.66 8.55
N GLY A 79 -2.06 12.20 7.31
CA GLY A 79 -2.81 12.97 6.31
C GLY A 79 -2.15 14.31 5.96
N LYS A 80 -0.84 14.45 6.21
CA LYS A 80 -0.07 15.69 6.01
C LYS A 80 0.77 15.69 4.74
N LEU A 81 0.61 14.67 3.89
CA LEU A 81 1.12 14.77 2.53
C LEU A 81 0.31 15.86 1.81
N SER A 82 0.98 16.95 1.46
CA SER A 82 0.38 18.00 0.64
C SER A 82 -0.17 17.40 -0.66
N GLU A 83 -1.44 17.65 -0.97
CA GLU A 83 -2.11 17.15 -2.19
C GLU A 83 -1.39 17.53 -3.50
N GLN A 84 -0.44 18.46 -3.45
CA GLN A 84 0.01 19.21 -4.63
C GLN A 84 1.25 18.69 -5.36
N SER A 85 1.87 17.57 -4.98
CA SER A 85 3.13 17.13 -5.63
C SER A 85 3.09 15.83 -6.43
N TYR A 86 2.00 15.04 -6.39
CA TYR A 86 1.96 13.73 -7.08
C TYR A 86 0.80 13.56 -8.08
N ILE A 87 -0.09 14.56 -8.18
CA ILE A 87 -1.11 14.65 -9.25
C ILE A 87 -0.60 15.64 -10.30
N ARG A 88 0.48 15.28 -10.99
CA ARG A 88 0.81 15.91 -12.27
C ARG A 88 0.78 14.83 -13.34
N ASN A 89 -0.41 14.71 -13.94
CA ASN A 89 -0.69 14.06 -15.21
C ASN A 89 -0.63 12.53 -15.24
N LEU A 90 -1.69 11.89 -14.73
CA LEU A 90 -2.21 10.62 -15.25
C LEU A 90 -3.67 10.82 -15.65
#